data_AF-M0EAT6-F1
#
_entry.id   AF-M0EAT6-F1
#
_cell.length_a   1.000
_cell.length_b   1.000
_cell.length_c   1.000
_cell.angle_alpha   90.00
_cell.angle_beta   90.00
_cell.angle_gamma   90.00
#
_symmetry.space_group_name_H-M   'P 1'
#
loop_
_entity.id
_entity.type
_entity.pdbx_description
1 polymer ?
#
loop_
_entity_poly.entity_id
_entity_poly.type
_entity_poly.pdbx_seq_one_letter_code
_entity_poly.pdbx_strand_id
1 'polypeptide(L)'
;MTHRDTRRRFLAASGGLVTLALAGCLSDGGSDGQTGDEDGMDGDDEMGGNDSMSGDDGTDGDDGMDEDNETDDDGMAESATVRVRIENVAPADFYSSDGPTNGAIWITPGAYAVHGGQNPIYELGEPASIGLEALAEAGPPTGFEGEDGLVDELEATSGVDHSGAYTPADTVADPNDPTGEVPGAPPIAPGGAFEFEVDVSPGHRLSFASMFVPSNDAFVSTDEAGIELWPEGGDPVDGDVTDAVMLFDAGTEPNAEPPGAGPDQAPAQDAPDQGPGEDGVVRRLGEVDDGHEYPAVGDVVQVTVTPT
;
A
#
# COMPACT_ATOMS: atom_id res chain seq x y z
N MET A 1 25.42 -51.96 -28.82
CA MET A 1 26.53 -51.97 -27.84
C MET A 1 26.24 -50.84 -26.87
N THR A 2 25.81 -51.22 -25.67
CA THR A 2 25.44 -50.34 -24.57
C THR A 2 26.68 -49.91 -23.81
N HIS A 3 26.92 -48.61 -23.65
CA HIS A 3 27.81 -48.11 -22.61
C HIS A 3 26.97 -47.43 -21.52
N ARG A 4 26.75 -48.20 -20.44
CA ARG A 4 26.47 -47.65 -19.11
C ARG A 4 27.81 -47.20 -18.56
N ASP A 5 27.88 -45.98 -18.06
CA ASP A 5 28.92 -45.61 -17.11
C ASP A 5 28.33 -45.08 -15.82
N THR A 6 29.03 -45.40 -14.74
CA THR A 6 28.43 -45.71 -13.44
C THR A 6 28.92 -44.70 -12.42
N ARG A 7 27.98 -44.11 -11.67
CA ARG A 7 28.04 -43.61 -10.28
C ARG A 7 29.38 -43.12 -9.73
N ARG A 8 29.36 -41.92 -9.11
CA ARG A 8 29.96 -41.67 -7.79
C ARG A 8 29.16 -40.58 -7.05
N ARG A 9 28.40 -41.01 -6.03
CA ARG A 9 27.85 -40.18 -4.96
C ARG A 9 28.98 -39.85 -3.99
N PHE A 10 29.16 -38.58 -3.64
CA PHE A 10 29.90 -38.18 -2.45
C PHE A 10 28.88 -37.87 -1.34
N LEU A 11 28.87 -38.71 -0.32
CA LEU A 11 28.31 -38.39 0.99
C LEU A 11 29.40 -37.67 1.77
N ALA A 12 29.14 -36.45 2.23
CA ALA A 12 29.89 -35.81 3.30
C ALA A 12 28.97 -35.72 4.52
N ALA A 13 29.32 -36.51 5.53
CA ALA A 13 28.70 -36.49 6.85
C ALA A 13 29.75 -35.99 7.85
N SER A 14 29.41 -34.92 8.57
CA SER A 14 30.11 -34.38 9.73
C SER A 14 29.07 -33.46 10.38
N GLY A 15 28.55 -33.68 11.59
CA GLY A 15 29.21 -34.13 12.81
C GLY A 15 28.96 -33.00 13.81
N GLY A 16 27.96 -33.16 14.69
CA GLY A 16 27.38 -32.06 15.46
C GLY A 16 28.16 -31.62 16.69
N LEU A 17 27.63 -30.57 17.35
CA LEU A 17 27.82 -30.26 18.75
C LEU A 17 26.54 -29.61 19.29
N VAL A 18 25.85 -30.34 20.17
CA VAL A 18 24.74 -29.85 21.00
C VAL A 18 25.34 -29.31 22.28
N THR A 19 25.01 -28.07 22.65
CA THR A 19 25.35 -27.51 23.95
C THR A 19 24.06 -27.23 24.71
N LEU A 20 23.70 -28.13 25.62
CA LEU A 20 22.69 -27.89 26.66
C LEU A 20 23.36 -27.13 27.81
N ALA A 21 22.74 -26.04 28.26
CA ALA A 21 22.94 -25.49 29.59
C ALA A 21 21.57 -25.28 30.24
N LEU A 22 21.34 -25.97 31.36
CA LEU A 22 20.18 -25.87 32.23
C LEU A 22 20.59 -25.20 33.55
N ALA A 23 19.67 -24.37 34.07
CA ALA A 23 19.29 -24.19 35.48
C ALA A 23 19.68 -22.90 36.22
N GLY A 24 18.61 -22.28 36.78
CA GLY A 24 18.56 -21.57 38.07
C GLY A 24 18.38 -20.05 37.96
N CYS A 25 17.50 -19.34 38.68
CA CYS A 25 16.67 -19.64 39.84
C CYS A 25 15.56 -18.57 40.00
N LEU A 26 14.54 -18.94 40.80
CA LEU A 26 13.36 -18.23 41.29
C LEU A 26 13.57 -16.83 41.93
N SER A 27 12.55 -15.97 41.84
CA SER A 27 11.85 -15.24 42.95
C SER A 27 11.07 -14.04 42.37
N ASP A 28 9.73 -13.97 42.40
CA ASP A 28 8.77 -13.69 43.50
C ASP A 28 8.39 -12.20 43.64
N GLY A 29 7.07 -11.93 43.73
CA GLY A 29 6.42 -10.65 44.02
C GLY A 29 5.94 -9.90 42.76
N GLY A 30 4.65 -9.70 42.44
CA GLY A 30 3.45 -9.59 43.27
C GLY A 30 2.95 -8.14 43.20
N SER A 31 1.80 -7.89 42.55
CA SER A 31 0.90 -6.78 42.92
C SER A 31 -0.44 -6.93 42.20
N ASP A 32 -1.46 -7.28 42.97
CA ASP A 32 -2.87 -7.29 42.61
C ASP A 32 -3.40 -5.85 42.45
N GLY A 33 -4.12 -5.58 41.36
CA GLY A 33 -4.88 -4.35 41.16
C GLY A 33 -6.27 -4.48 41.75
N GLN A 34 -6.50 -3.85 42.91
CA GLN A 34 -7.80 -3.72 43.54
C GLN A 34 -8.44 -2.37 43.19
N THR A 35 -9.69 -2.46 42.77
CA THR A 35 -10.78 -1.48 42.67
C THR A 35 -10.85 -0.41 43.77
N GLY A 36 -11.41 0.77 43.44
CA GLY A 36 -12.31 1.50 44.35
C GLY A 36 -12.18 3.04 44.38
N ASP A 37 -13.29 3.70 44.00
CA ASP A 37 -13.91 4.91 44.58
C ASP A 37 -13.21 6.28 44.38
N GLU A 38 -13.82 7.21 43.64
CA GLU A 38 -14.93 8.12 44.03
C GLU A 38 -14.53 9.15 45.12
N ASP A 39 -14.49 10.43 44.73
CA ASP A 39 -15.30 11.53 45.30
C ASP A 39 -14.62 12.91 45.23
N GLY A 40 -15.36 13.86 44.63
CA GLY A 40 -15.69 15.16 45.23
C GLY A 40 -14.65 16.28 45.22
N MET A 41 -14.99 17.42 44.59
CA MET A 41 -15.47 18.59 45.33
C MET A 41 -15.80 19.77 44.40
N ASP A 42 -16.96 20.37 44.70
CA ASP A 42 -17.59 21.55 44.12
C ASP A 42 -16.82 22.86 44.35
N GLY A 43 -17.19 23.84 43.51
CA GLY A 43 -17.36 25.25 43.91
C GLY A 43 -16.33 26.23 43.33
N ASP A 44 -16.63 27.49 43.04
CA ASP A 44 -17.85 28.31 43.00
C ASP A 44 -17.39 29.74 42.61
N ASP A 45 -18.35 30.54 42.14
CA ASP A 45 -18.34 32.02 42.05
C ASP A 45 -17.45 32.75 41.03
N GLU A 46 -17.76 33.96 40.55
CA GLU A 46 -18.98 34.67 40.14
C GLU A 46 -18.48 36.07 39.71
N MET A 47 -19.14 36.68 38.71
CA MET A 47 -19.35 38.12 38.51
C MET A 47 -18.19 39.10 38.17
N GLY A 48 -18.43 39.91 37.13
CA GLY A 48 -17.81 41.23 36.97
C GLY A 48 -18.04 41.87 35.60
N GLY A 49 -19.11 42.64 35.44
CA GLY A 49 -19.49 43.30 34.18
C GLY A 49 -19.09 44.78 34.04
N ASN A 50 -19.73 45.43 33.05
CA ASN A 50 -19.72 46.85 32.68
C ASN A 50 -18.44 47.35 31.97
N ASP A 51 -18.45 48.27 30.99
CA ASP A 51 -19.40 49.34 30.68
C ASP A 51 -19.35 49.80 29.21
N SER A 52 -20.44 50.46 28.82
CA SER A 52 -20.78 51.12 27.55
C SER A 52 -20.06 52.47 27.32
N MET A 53 -19.98 52.97 26.09
CA MET A 53 -20.38 54.35 25.67
C MET A 53 -20.07 54.67 24.19
N SER A 54 -21.00 55.40 23.59
CA SER A 54 -21.14 55.81 22.18
C SER A 54 -20.54 57.19 21.86
N GLY A 55 -20.48 57.51 20.55
CA GLY A 55 -20.41 58.86 19.95
C GLY A 55 -19.29 58.95 18.90
N ASP A 56 -19.35 59.68 17.79
CA ASP A 56 -20.31 60.61 17.15
C ASP A 56 -19.63 61.06 15.82
N ASP A 57 -20.44 61.51 14.84
CA ASP A 57 -20.17 62.26 13.58
C ASP A 57 -18.93 61.92 12.69
N GLY A 58 -18.90 62.06 11.35
CA GLY A 58 -19.75 62.66 10.34
C GLY A 58 -18.90 63.53 9.41
N THR A 59 -18.60 63.10 8.17
CA THR A 59 -18.33 64.04 7.05
C THR A 59 -18.27 63.33 5.68
N ASP A 60 -18.98 63.91 4.72
CA ASP A 60 -18.93 63.62 3.28
C ASP A 60 -17.57 63.99 2.66
N GLY A 61 -17.13 63.19 1.69
CA GLY A 61 -15.97 63.45 0.82
C GLY A 61 -16.06 62.59 -0.44
N ASP A 62 -16.68 63.17 -1.46
CA ASP A 62 -16.60 62.74 -2.86
C ASP A 62 -15.15 62.85 -3.33
N ASP A 63 -14.53 61.73 -3.70
CA ASP A 63 -13.36 61.71 -4.58
C ASP A 63 -13.42 60.41 -5.39
N GLY A 64 -13.74 60.57 -6.68
CA GLY A 64 -13.69 59.50 -7.65
C GLY A 64 -12.28 58.93 -7.77
N MET A 65 -12.17 57.63 -7.54
CA MET A 65 -11.12 56.82 -8.13
C MET A 65 -11.83 55.71 -8.89
N ASP A 66 -11.68 55.73 -10.21
CA ASP A 66 -11.81 54.56 -11.04
C ASP A 66 -10.79 53.55 -10.50
N GLU A 67 -11.20 52.77 -9.50
CA GLU A 67 -10.52 51.54 -9.16
C GLU A 67 -10.96 50.55 -10.21
N ASP A 68 -10.08 50.41 -11.20
CA ASP A 68 -9.96 49.23 -12.02
C ASP A 68 -10.16 48.03 -11.09
N ASN A 69 -11.37 47.44 -11.13
CA ASN A 69 -11.63 46.13 -10.59
C ASN A 69 -10.91 45.14 -11.50
N GLU A 70 -9.56 45.20 -11.47
CA GLU A 70 -8.71 44.05 -11.72
C GLU A 70 -9.22 43.04 -10.70
N THR A 71 -10.10 42.18 -11.20
CA THR A 71 -10.42 40.97 -10.48
C THR A 71 -9.08 40.29 -10.47
N ASP A 72 -8.44 40.26 -9.30
CA ASP A 72 -7.38 39.34 -9.00
C ASP A 72 -8.00 37.97 -9.31
N ASP A 73 -7.85 37.54 -10.56
CA ASP A 73 -7.92 36.15 -10.97
C ASP A 73 -6.71 35.55 -10.28
N ASP A 74 -6.86 35.33 -8.97
CA ASP A 74 -6.02 34.47 -8.17
C ASP A 74 -6.12 33.12 -8.87
N GLY A 75 -5.27 32.95 -9.89
CA GLY A 75 -5.34 31.90 -10.88
C GLY A 75 -5.27 30.58 -10.14
N MET A 76 -6.44 30.04 -9.82
CA MET A 76 -6.56 28.71 -9.27
C MET A 76 -5.93 27.82 -10.30
N ALA A 77 -4.83 27.17 -9.91
CA ALA A 77 -4.18 26.20 -10.76
C ALA A 77 -5.25 25.25 -11.30
N GLU A 78 -5.23 25.02 -12.61
CA GLU A 78 -6.21 24.15 -13.25
C GLU A 78 -6.23 22.81 -12.51
N SER A 79 -7.42 22.35 -12.14
CA SER A 79 -7.62 21.11 -11.41
C SER A 79 -8.86 20.39 -11.91
N ALA A 80 -8.84 19.07 -11.79
CA ALA A 80 -9.91 18.17 -12.17
C ALA A 80 -9.86 16.95 -11.26
N THR A 81 -11.01 16.34 -11.03
CA THR A 81 -11.06 15.04 -10.38
C THR A 81 -11.03 13.96 -11.46
N VAL A 82 -10.20 12.94 -11.26
CA VAL A 82 -10.17 11.75 -12.10
C VAL A 82 -10.47 10.52 -11.26
N ARG A 83 -11.28 9.61 -11.79
CA ARG A 83 -11.47 8.29 -11.23
C ARG A 83 -10.41 7.34 -11.78
N VAL A 84 -9.68 6.72 -10.88
CA VAL A 84 -8.78 5.59 -11.17
C VAL A 84 -9.52 4.31 -10.87
N ARG A 85 -9.41 3.35 -11.77
CA ARG A 85 -9.99 2.02 -11.61
C ARG A 85 -8.93 0.95 -11.90
N ILE A 86 -8.74 0.03 -10.96
CA ILE A 86 -7.81 -1.09 -11.04
C ILE A 86 -8.64 -2.39 -11.04
N GLU A 87 -8.77 -3.03 -12.20
CA GLU A 87 -9.44 -4.33 -12.34
C GLU A 87 -8.45 -5.47 -12.15
N ASN A 88 -8.87 -6.54 -11.48
CA ASN A 88 -8.21 -7.83 -11.60
C ASN A 88 -8.76 -8.57 -12.83
N VAL A 89 -7.98 -8.64 -13.90
CA VAL A 89 -8.32 -9.34 -15.16
C VAL A 89 -7.64 -10.72 -15.26
N ALA A 90 -7.06 -11.20 -14.15
CA ALA A 90 -6.31 -12.45 -14.14
C ALA A 90 -7.14 -13.68 -14.49
N PRO A 91 -6.53 -14.72 -15.09
CA PRO A 91 -7.18 -16.02 -15.17
C PRO A 91 -7.45 -16.58 -13.76
N ALA A 92 -8.63 -17.18 -13.58
CA ALA A 92 -9.06 -17.74 -12.30
C ALA A 92 -8.41 -19.09 -11.96
N ASP A 93 -7.63 -19.66 -12.87
CA ASP A 93 -7.02 -20.98 -12.82
C ASP A 93 -5.55 -20.99 -13.30
N PHE A 94 -4.83 -19.88 -13.08
CA PHE A 94 -3.41 -19.77 -13.45
C PHE A 94 -2.53 -20.73 -12.65
N TYR A 95 -2.73 -20.78 -11.33
CA TYR A 95 -1.97 -21.63 -10.41
C TYR A 95 -2.71 -22.92 -10.07
N SER A 96 -2.07 -23.79 -9.30
CA SER A 96 -2.68 -25.05 -8.84
C SER A 96 -3.95 -24.78 -8.01
N SER A 97 -5.03 -25.51 -8.32
CA SER A 97 -6.26 -25.46 -7.55
C SER A 97 -6.11 -26.03 -6.13
N ASP A 98 -5.03 -26.75 -5.84
CA ASP A 98 -4.75 -27.26 -4.50
C ASP A 98 -4.19 -26.17 -3.55
N GLY A 99 -3.82 -25.00 -4.09
CA GLY A 99 -3.32 -23.87 -3.34
C GLY A 99 -4.40 -23.07 -2.61
N PRO A 100 -4.01 -22.15 -1.72
CA PRO A 100 -4.92 -21.42 -0.84
C PRO A 100 -5.89 -20.49 -1.59
N THR A 101 -5.55 -20.05 -2.80
CA THR A 101 -6.42 -19.24 -3.67
C THR A 101 -7.23 -20.08 -4.66
N ASN A 102 -7.19 -21.42 -4.57
CA ASN A 102 -7.82 -22.35 -5.50
C ASN A 102 -7.46 -22.07 -6.98
N GLY A 103 -6.21 -21.65 -7.21
CA GLY A 103 -5.63 -21.41 -8.54
C GLY A 103 -5.80 -19.98 -9.07
N ALA A 104 -6.56 -19.13 -8.38
CA ALA A 104 -6.76 -17.75 -8.78
C ALA A 104 -5.60 -16.84 -8.34
N ILE A 105 -5.43 -15.74 -9.06
CA ILE A 105 -4.60 -14.61 -8.65
C ILE A 105 -5.51 -13.55 -8.04
N TRP A 106 -5.21 -13.08 -6.84
CA TRP A 106 -5.91 -11.97 -6.20
C TRP A 106 -5.00 -10.75 -6.13
N ILE A 107 -5.61 -9.57 -6.06
CA ILE A 107 -4.92 -8.28 -5.89
C ILE A 107 -5.43 -7.66 -4.60
N THR A 108 -4.53 -7.35 -3.68
CA THR A 108 -4.93 -6.74 -2.39
C THR A 108 -5.32 -5.28 -2.59
N PRO A 109 -6.04 -4.67 -1.64
CA PRO A 109 -6.02 -3.21 -1.49
C PRO A 109 -4.57 -2.70 -1.43
N GLY A 110 -4.40 -1.41 -1.64
CA GLY A 110 -3.06 -0.85 -1.72
C GLY A 110 -3.01 0.64 -1.44
N ALA A 111 -1.83 1.20 -1.67
CA ALA A 111 -1.56 2.62 -1.51
C ALA A 111 -1.37 3.29 -2.87
N TYR A 112 -1.71 4.57 -2.96
CA TYR A 112 -1.43 5.40 -4.12
C TYR A 112 -0.76 6.72 -3.70
N ALA A 113 -0.08 7.34 -4.66
CA ALA A 113 0.46 8.68 -4.56
C ALA A 113 0.23 9.44 -5.87
N VAL A 114 -0.23 10.69 -5.74
CA VAL A 114 -0.22 11.71 -6.77
C VAL A 114 1.01 12.59 -6.56
N HIS A 115 1.84 12.72 -7.60
CA HIS A 115 3.14 13.39 -7.52
C HIS A 115 3.54 14.03 -8.85
N GLY A 116 4.50 14.96 -8.82
CA GLY A 116 5.10 15.55 -10.04
C GLY A 116 6.39 14.86 -10.52
N GLY A 117 6.94 13.92 -9.74
CA GLY A 117 8.27 13.34 -9.94
C GLY A 117 8.29 11.88 -10.44
N GLN A 118 9.37 11.18 -10.10
CA GLN A 118 9.48 9.72 -10.25
C GLN A 118 8.57 9.02 -9.24
N ASN A 119 8.34 7.72 -9.45
CA ASN A 119 7.58 6.86 -8.56
C ASN A 119 8.13 6.93 -7.12
N PRO A 120 7.35 7.40 -6.13
CA PRO A 120 7.79 7.54 -4.74
C PRO A 120 7.70 6.23 -3.93
N ILE A 121 7.12 5.15 -4.48
CA ILE A 121 6.88 3.90 -3.77
C ILE A 121 8.16 3.06 -3.65
N TYR A 122 8.99 3.06 -4.69
CA TYR A 122 10.22 2.28 -4.74
C TYR A 122 11.27 2.94 -5.63
N GLU A 123 12.52 2.51 -5.45
CA GLU A 123 13.61 2.75 -6.40
C GLU A 123 14.20 1.40 -6.84
N LEU A 124 14.34 1.17 -8.15
CA LEU A 124 14.88 -0.10 -8.64
C LEU A 124 16.33 -0.30 -8.17
N GLY A 125 16.59 -1.48 -7.62
CA GLY A 125 17.91 -1.84 -7.10
C GLY A 125 18.22 -1.30 -5.71
N GLU A 126 17.25 -0.65 -5.05
CA GLU A 126 17.32 -0.27 -3.64
C GLU A 126 16.40 -1.18 -2.79
N PRO A 127 16.66 -1.33 -1.49
CA PRO A 127 15.78 -2.07 -0.58
C PRO A 127 14.37 -1.47 -0.53
N ALA A 128 13.37 -2.32 -0.34
CA ALA A 128 12.01 -1.86 -0.03
C ALA A 128 11.97 -1.08 1.29
N SER A 129 11.01 -0.15 1.40
CA SER A 129 10.67 0.44 2.69
C SER A 129 9.89 -0.56 3.56
N ILE A 130 9.77 -0.28 4.86
CA ILE A 130 9.01 -1.14 5.78
C ILE A 130 7.53 -1.18 5.37
N GLY A 131 6.98 -0.04 4.93
CA GLY A 131 5.62 0.03 4.42
C GLY A 131 5.41 -0.79 3.15
N LEU A 132 6.39 -0.77 2.22
CA LEU A 132 6.32 -1.57 0.99
C LEU A 132 6.49 -3.06 1.26
N GLU A 133 7.40 -3.44 2.16
CA GLU A 133 7.58 -4.82 2.66
C GLU A 133 6.26 -5.37 3.21
N ALA A 134 5.65 -4.67 4.17
CA ALA A 134 4.38 -5.06 4.76
C ALA A 134 3.25 -5.21 3.72
N LEU A 135 3.20 -4.29 2.75
CA LEU A 135 2.23 -4.40 1.66
C LEU A 135 2.52 -5.60 0.77
N ALA A 136 3.77 -5.81 0.36
CA ALA A 136 4.16 -6.86 -0.57
C ALA A 136 4.04 -8.27 0.01
N GLU A 137 4.18 -8.43 1.32
CA GLU A 137 4.12 -9.73 1.99
C GLU A 137 2.75 -10.08 2.56
N ALA A 138 2.01 -9.07 3.03
CA ALA A 138 0.75 -9.30 3.74
C ALA A 138 -0.47 -8.66 3.08
N GLY A 139 -0.29 -7.59 2.29
CA GLY A 139 -1.36 -6.90 1.56
C GLY A 139 -1.79 -5.55 2.13
N PRO A 140 -1.97 -5.35 3.46
CA PRO A 140 -2.39 -4.07 4.00
C PRO A 140 -1.39 -2.93 3.72
N PRO A 141 -1.85 -1.79 3.17
CA PRO A 141 -1.00 -0.61 2.96
C PRO A 141 -0.69 0.17 4.26
N THR A 142 -1.23 -0.29 5.40
CA THR A 142 -1.10 0.35 6.72
C THR A 142 0.14 -0.13 7.49
N GLY A 143 0.97 -0.98 6.91
CA GLY A 143 2.20 -1.45 7.55
C GLY A 143 2.00 -2.59 8.56
N PHE A 144 3.10 -2.97 9.19
CA PHE A 144 3.13 -3.91 10.31
C PHE A 144 2.68 -3.25 11.63
N GLU A 145 2.31 -4.07 12.62
CA GLU A 145 1.89 -3.55 13.93
C GLU A 145 3.03 -2.74 14.59
N GLY A 146 2.81 -1.43 14.75
CA GLY A 146 3.73 -0.53 15.44
C GLY A 146 4.77 0.14 14.55
N GLU A 147 4.74 -0.10 13.24
CA GLU A 147 5.57 0.56 12.24
C GLU A 147 4.70 1.46 11.33
N ASP A 148 5.34 2.41 10.64
CA ASP A 148 4.66 3.26 9.66
C ASP A 148 4.31 2.43 8.40
N GLY A 149 3.10 2.61 7.86
CA GLY A 149 2.67 1.97 6.63
C GLY A 149 3.11 2.69 5.38
N LEU A 150 2.91 2.07 4.21
CA LEU A 150 3.26 2.69 2.93
C LEU A 150 2.50 4.01 2.71
N VAL A 151 1.25 4.13 3.20
CA VAL A 151 0.51 5.39 3.13
C VAL A 151 1.21 6.48 3.94
N ASP A 152 1.64 6.17 5.17
CA ASP A 152 2.32 7.12 6.06
C ASP A 152 3.67 7.56 5.47
N GLU A 153 4.42 6.62 4.89
CA GLU A 153 5.68 6.88 4.20
C GLU A 153 5.49 7.80 2.98
N LEU A 154 4.45 7.56 2.17
CA LEU A 154 4.12 8.39 1.02
C LEU A 154 3.68 9.80 1.42
N GLU A 155 2.87 9.93 2.48
CA GLU A 155 2.47 11.24 3.01
C GLU A 155 3.67 12.06 3.50
N ALA A 156 4.70 11.38 4.05
CA ALA A 156 5.93 12.02 4.50
C ALA A 156 6.93 12.33 3.36
N THR A 157 6.69 11.81 2.15
CA THR A 157 7.64 11.91 1.03
C THR A 157 7.55 13.27 0.33
N SER A 158 8.70 13.94 0.20
CA SER A 158 8.77 15.21 -0.53
C SER A 158 8.45 15.04 -2.01
N GLY A 159 7.51 15.84 -2.52
CA GLY A 159 7.08 15.78 -3.93
C GLY A 159 5.87 14.88 -4.17
N VAL A 160 5.32 14.26 -3.12
CA VAL A 160 3.96 13.71 -3.11
C VAL A 160 2.99 14.83 -2.72
N ASP A 161 1.99 15.09 -3.57
CA ASP A 161 0.96 16.10 -3.33
C ASP A 161 -0.23 15.51 -2.57
N HIS A 162 -0.58 14.26 -2.89
CA HIS A 162 -1.62 13.51 -2.21
C HIS A 162 -1.29 12.01 -2.21
N SER A 163 -1.60 11.32 -1.12
CA SER A 163 -1.51 9.87 -1.04
C SER A 163 -2.68 9.32 -0.23
N GLY A 164 -2.92 8.02 -0.35
CA GLY A 164 -3.96 7.37 0.41
C GLY A 164 -4.02 5.88 0.16
N ALA A 165 -4.87 5.20 0.94
CA ALA A 165 -5.22 3.80 0.69
C ALA A 165 -6.46 3.71 -0.22
N TYR A 166 -6.48 2.76 -1.14
CA TYR A 166 -7.72 2.31 -1.79
C TYR A 166 -8.22 1.02 -1.12
N THR A 167 -8.79 1.19 0.06
CA THR A 167 -9.36 0.11 0.90
C THR A 167 -10.88 0.24 1.00
N PRO A 168 -11.65 0.07 -0.10
CA PRO A 168 -13.09 0.26 -0.04
C PRO A 168 -13.74 -0.74 0.93
N ALA A 169 -14.70 -0.26 1.71
CA ALA A 169 -15.42 -1.06 2.70
C ALA A 169 -16.27 -2.20 2.08
N ASP A 170 -16.46 -2.17 0.76
CA ASP A 170 -17.35 -3.04 -0.01
C ASP A 170 -16.65 -3.67 -1.23
N THR A 171 -15.48 -4.29 -1.07
CA THR A 171 -15.11 -5.33 -2.05
C THR A 171 -16.01 -6.54 -1.86
N VAL A 172 -16.30 -7.23 -2.97
CA VAL A 172 -17.15 -8.42 -3.08
C VAL A 172 -17.05 -9.28 -1.81
N ALA A 173 -18.19 -9.68 -1.23
CA ALA A 173 -18.24 -10.53 -0.04
C ALA A 173 -17.11 -11.57 -0.08
N ASP A 174 -16.15 -11.45 0.84
CA ASP A 174 -14.95 -12.28 0.80
C ASP A 174 -15.38 -13.74 0.89
N PRO A 175 -15.13 -14.57 -0.14
CA PRO A 175 -15.42 -15.99 -0.07
C PRO A 175 -14.60 -16.69 1.03
N ASN A 176 -13.56 -16.05 1.57
CA ASN A 176 -12.65 -16.54 2.60
C ASN A 176 -12.81 -15.83 3.97
N ASP A 177 -13.42 -14.64 4.02
CA ASP A 177 -13.90 -13.98 5.23
C ASP A 177 -15.39 -13.58 5.10
N PRO A 178 -16.29 -14.57 5.05
CA PRO A 178 -17.73 -14.31 5.00
C PRO A 178 -18.27 -13.65 6.28
N THR A 179 -17.40 -13.41 7.27
CA THR A 179 -17.72 -12.90 8.61
C THR A 179 -17.23 -11.48 8.84
N GLY A 180 -16.33 -10.94 8.02
CA GLY A 180 -15.71 -9.63 8.21
C GLY A 180 -14.88 -9.54 9.50
N GLU A 181 -14.32 -10.67 9.94
CA GLU A 181 -13.54 -10.78 11.18
C GLU A 181 -12.04 -10.51 10.95
N VAL A 182 -11.58 -10.52 9.69
CA VAL A 182 -10.22 -10.14 9.29
C VAL A 182 -10.18 -8.61 9.10
N PRO A 183 -9.33 -7.88 9.85
CA PRO A 183 -9.22 -6.43 9.67
C PRO A 183 -8.70 -6.08 8.26
N GLY A 184 -9.42 -5.24 7.52
CA GLY A 184 -9.03 -4.73 6.20
C GLY A 184 -10.08 -4.99 5.12
N ALA A 185 -9.96 -4.29 3.98
CA ALA A 185 -10.78 -4.60 2.81
C ALA A 185 -10.26 -5.91 2.16
N PRO A 186 -11.13 -6.86 1.77
CA PRO A 186 -10.66 -8.11 1.20
C PRO A 186 -10.01 -7.91 -0.18
N PRO A 187 -9.03 -8.75 -0.56
CA PRO A 187 -8.45 -8.76 -1.90
C PRO A 187 -9.53 -8.99 -2.98
N ILE A 188 -9.30 -8.45 -4.17
CA ILE A 188 -10.17 -8.71 -5.33
C ILE A 188 -9.69 -9.95 -6.08
N ALA A 189 -10.59 -10.92 -6.24
CA ALA A 189 -10.44 -12.04 -7.16
C ALA A 189 -10.68 -11.59 -8.62
N PRO A 190 -10.40 -12.45 -9.62
CA PRO A 190 -10.65 -12.12 -11.03
C PRO A 190 -12.07 -11.61 -11.31
N GLY A 191 -12.15 -10.50 -12.03
CA GLY A 191 -13.37 -9.75 -12.32
C GLY A 191 -13.78 -8.73 -11.26
N GLY A 192 -13.08 -8.68 -10.12
CA GLY A 192 -13.21 -7.63 -9.11
C GLY A 192 -12.40 -6.37 -9.48
N ALA A 193 -12.70 -5.25 -8.83
CA ALA A 193 -12.00 -4.00 -9.06
C ALA A 193 -12.00 -3.08 -7.85
N PHE A 194 -10.97 -2.24 -7.76
CA PHE A 194 -10.92 -1.06 -6.89
C PHE A 194 -11.18 0.20 -7.71
N GLU A 195 -11.93 1.14 -7.14
CA GLU A 195 -12.17 2.46 -7.71
C GLU A 195 -11.95 3.53 -6.65
N PHE A 196 -11.23 4.58 -7.00
CA PHE A 196 -11.01 5.75 -6.16
C PHE A 196 -10.87 7.01 -7.02
N GLU A 197 -11.10 8.17 -6.41
CA GLU A 197 -11.00 9.46 -7.06
C GLU A 197 -9.80 10.22 -6.51
N VAL A 198 -9.10 10.94 -7.39
CA VAL A 198 -7.99 11.82 -7.03
C VAL A 198 -8.14 13.17 -7.72
N ASP A 199 -7.81 14.23 -7.00
CA ASP A 199 -7.72 15.57 -7.56
C ASP A 199 -6.35 15.77 -8.20
N VAL A 200 -6.33 16.23 -9.44
CA VAL A 200 -5.12 16.38 -10.27
C VAL A 200 -5.02 17.75 -10.90
N SER A 201 -3.78 18.17 -11.14
CA SER A 201 -3.42 19.37 -11.89
C SER A 201 -2.45 19.02 -13.02
N PRO A 202 -2.26 19.89 -14.03
CA PRO A 202 -1.28 19.68 -15.09
C PRO A 202 0.10 19.30 -14.54
N GLY A 203 0.69 18.24 -15.08
CA GLY A 203 1.96 17.66 -14.66
C GLY A 203 1.85 16.54 -13.62
N HIS A 204 0.67 16.30 -13.03
CA HIS A 204 0.49 15.24 -12.04
C HIS A 204 0.57 13.84 -12.65
N ARG A 205 1.20 12.95 -11.88
CA ARG A 205 1.35 11.52 -12.14
C ARG A 205 0.76 10.72 -10.99
N LEU A 206 0.41 9.47 -11.28
CA LEU A 206 -0.02 8.47 -10.32
C LEU A 206 1.05 7.38 -10.19
N SER A 207 1.35 7.01 -8.95
CA SER A 207 1.92 5.70 -8.64
C SER A 207 1.01 4.98 -7.66
N PHE A 208 0.94 3.66 -7.76
CA PHE A 208 0.21 2.82 -6.81
C PHE A 208 0.94 1.50 -6.57
N ALA A 209 0.64 0.81 -5.48
CA ALA A 209 1.11 -0.55 -5.23
C ALA A 209 0.06 -1.42 -4.55
N SER A 210 -0.08 -2.66 -5.05
CA SER A 210 -0.90 -3.73 -4.47
C SER A 210 -0.11 -5.04 -4.47
N MET A 211 -0.29 -5.86 -3.44
CA MET A 211 0.26 -7.21 -3.43
C MET A 211 -0.33 -8.07 -4.54
N PHE A 212 0.53 -8.87 -5.17
CA PHE A 212 0.15 -9.97 -6.03
C PHE A 212 -0.01 -11.24 -5.19
N VAL A 213 -1.21 -11.82 -5.15
CA VAL A 213 -1.49 -13.00 -4.31
C VAL A 213 -1.83 -14.20 -5.20
N PRO A 214 -1.27 -15.39 -4.97
CA PRO A 214 -0.30 -15.70 -3.92
C PRO A 214 1.15 -15.34 -4.33
N SER A 215 1.95 -14.85 -3.39
CA SER A 215 3.40 -14.68 -3.50
C SER A 215 4.04 -14.50 -2.12
N ASN A 216 5.37 -14.54 -2.07
CA ASN A 216 6.16 -14.13 -0.90
C ASN A 216 6.13 -12.61 -0.77
N ASP A 217 6.61 -11.90 -1.80
CA ASP A 217 6.79 -10.44 -1.76
C ASP A 217 6.57 -9.76 -3.13
N ALA A 218 5.76 -10.38 -4.00
CA ALA A 218 5.48 -9.82 -5.32
C ALA A 218 4.37 -8.78 -5.27
N PHE A 219 4.52 -7.69 -6.02
CA PHE A 219 3.54 -6.61 -6.07
C PHE A 219 3.35 -6.04 -7.49
N VAL A 220 2.16 -5.51 -7.73
CA VAL A 220 1.81 -4.72 -8.91
C VAL A 220 2.09 -3.27 -8.59
N SER A 221 2.81 -2.56 -9.47
CA SER A 221 2.98 -1.11 -9.36
C SER A 221 3.13 -0.46 -10.73
N THR A 222 3.08 0.87 -10.77
CA THR A 222 3.49 1.62 -11.95
C THR A 222 4.99 1.51 -12.19
N ASP A 223 5.42 1.78 -13.41
CA ASP A 223 6.84 1.94 -13.72
C ASP A 223 7.48 3.13 -12.98
N GLU A 224 8.78 3.31 -13.15
CA GLU A 224 9.57 4.33 -12.45
C GLU A 224 9.11 5.77 -12.74
N ALA A 225 8.41 6.00 -13.86
CA ALA A 225 7.90 7.30 -14.27
C ALA A 225 6.49 7.58 -13.74
N GLY A 226 5.75 6.55 -13.29
CA GLY A 226 4.34 6.65 -12.94
C GLY A 226 3.43 6.89 -14.16
N ILE A 227 2.12 6.78 -13.96
CA ILE A 227 1.11 7.09 -14.97
C ILE A 227 0.93 8.61 -15.03
N GLU A 228 1.17 9.24 -16.18
CA GLU A 228 0.80 10.65 -16.38
C GLU A 228 -0.73 10.79 -16.35
N LEU A 229 -1.26 11.52 -15.36
CA LEU A 229 -2.70 11.75 -15.21
C LEU A 229 -3.15 13.01 -15.97
N TRP A 230 -2.28 14.01 -16.06
CA TRP A 230 -2.56 15.24 -16.80
C TRP A 230 -1.26 15.77 -17.43
N PRO A 231 -1.09 15.71 -18.76
CA PRO A 231 0.06 16.31 -19.43
C PRO A 231 0.12 17.84 -19.24
N GLU A 232 1.31 18.42 -19.13
CA GLU A 232 1.48 19.90 -18.96
C GLU A 232 0.81 20.74 -20.07
N GLY A 233 0.57 20.15 -21.24
CA GLY A 233 -0.08 20.79 -22.38
C GLY A 233 -1.21 19.94 -22.94
N GLY A 234 -2.31 19.81 -22.20
CA GLY A 234 -3.47 19.04 -22.63
C GLY A 234 -4.60 19.01 -21.61
N ASP A 235 -5.52 18.06 -21.81
CA ASP A 235 -6.60 17.72 -20.89
C ASP A 235 -6.18 16.51 -20.02
N PRO A 236 -6.88 16.24 -18.89
CA PRO A 236 -6.67 15.01 -18.12
C PRO A 236 -6.82 13.76 -18.98
N VAL A 237 -6.05 12.72 -18.66
CA VAL A 237 -6.08 11.44 -19.37
C VAL A 237 -7.43 10.74 -19.18
N ASP A 238 -7.95 10.19 -20.29
CA ASP A 238 -9.17 9.37 -20.31
C ASP A 238 -8.89 8.10 -21.14
N GLY A 239 -8.83 6.95 -20.45
CA GLY A 239 -8.62 5.66 -21.11
C GLY A 239 -7.84 4.64 -20.30
N ASP A 240 -7.41 3.59 -21.01
CA ASP A 240 -6.57 2.50 -20.49
C ASP A 240 -5.11 2.97 -20.41
N VAL A 241 -4.50 2.80 -19.24
CA VAL A 241 -3.12 3.21 -18.91
C VAL A 241 -2.28 2.02 -18.42
N THR A 242 -2.74 0.79 -18.66
CA THR A 242 -2.11 -0.45 -18.17
C THR A 242 -0.66 -0.62 -18.66
N ASP A 243 -0.29 -0.02 -19.80
CA ASP A 243 1.07 -0.09 -20.36
C ASP A 243 2.15 0.49 -19.42
N ALA A 244 1.77 1.32 -18.46
CA ALA A 244 2.67 1.89 -17.45
C ALA A 244 2.71 1.08 -16.15
N VAL A 245 2.13 -0.13 -16.13
CA VAL A 245 2.05 -1.00 -14.95
C VAL A 245 2.94 -2.22 -15.16
N MET A 246 3.59 -2.68 -14.09
CA MET A 246 4.53 -3.79 -14.09
C MET A 246 4.37 -4.65 -12.82
N LEU A 247 4.95 -5.85 -12.86
CA LEU A 247 5.12 -6.71 -11.68
C LEU A 247 6.54 -6.56 -11.13
N PHE A 248 6.63 -6.52 -9.81
CA PHE A 248 7.85 -6.35 -9.05
C PHE A 248 7.96 -7.40 -7.96
N ASP A 249 9.20 -7.61 -7.53
CA ASP A 249 9.63 -8.39 -6.39
C ASP A 249 10.24 -7.38 -5.41
N ALA A 250 9.76 -7.36 -4.16
CA ALA A 250 10.23 -6.40 -3.16
C ALA A 250 11.68 -6.68 -2.71
N GLY A 251 12.09 -7.95 -2.79
CA GLY A 251 13.39 -8.43 -2.36
C GLY A 251 13.48 -8.49 -0.84
N THR A 252 12.37 -8.74 -0.16
CA THR A 252 12.27 -8.83 1.30
C THR A 252 12.14 -10.27 1.76
N GLU A 253 11.62 -11.16 0.91
CA GLU A 253 11.61 -12.61 1.13
C GLU A 253 12.06 -13.40 -0.11
N PRO A 254 12.76 -14.54 0.06
CA PRO A 254 13.11 -15.38 -1.07
C PRO A 254 11.88 -16.11 -1.60
N ASN A 255 11.70 -16.09 -2.92
CA ASN A 255 10.73 -16.92 -3.64
C ASN A 255 11.11 -18.42 -3.60
N ALA A 256 11.14 -19.03 -2.42
CA ALA A 256 11.64 -20.39 -2.19
C ALA A 256 10.70 -21.47 -2.75
N GLU A 257 9.40 -21.18 -2.78
CA GLU A 257 8.34 -22.05 -3.29
C GLU A 257 7.54 -21.34 -4.39
N PRO A 258 6.97 -22.06 -5.37
CA PRO A 258 6.13 -21.45 -6.38
C PRO A 258 4.94 -20.72 -5.76
N PRO A 259 4.44 -19.63 -6.39
CA PRO A 259 3.20 -18.97 -5.99
C PRO A 259 2.07 -19.96 -5.64
N GLY A 260 1.54 -19.83 -4.42
CA GLY A 260 0.44 -20.65 -3.90
C GLY A 260 0.88 -22.00 -3.32
N ALA A 261 2.18 -22.22 -3.17
CA ALA A 261 2.76 -23.35 -2.45
C ALA A 261 3.48 -22.86 -1.19
N GLY A 262 3.52 -23.73 -0.17
CA GLY A 262 4.17 -23.40 1.09
C GLY A 262 3.31 -22.58 2.05
N PRO A 263 3.78 -22.39 3.29
CA PRO A 263 3.08 -21.64 4.32
C PRO A 263 3.48 -20.15 4.36
N ASP A 264 4.59 -19.75 3.73
CA ASP A 264 5.22 -18.43 3.86
C ASP A 264 4.73 -17.48 2.75
N GLN A 265 3.48 -17.58 2.35
CA GLN A 265 2.88 -16.74 1.29
C GLN A 265 1.46 -16.41 1.68
N ALA A 266 0.98 -15.20 1.42
CA ALA A 266 -0.43 -14.91 1.60
C ALA A 266 -1.30 -15.77 0.66
N PRO A 267 -2.48 -16.25 1.10
CA PRO A 267 -3.05 -16.14 2.45
C PRO A 267 -2.76 -17.38 3.34
N ALA A 268 -1.73 -18.17 3.04
CA ALA A 268 -1.39 -19.37 3.79
C ALA A 268 -0.65 -19.10 5.12
N GLN A 269 -0.06 -17.91 5.25
CA GLN A 269 0.69 -17.48 6.43
C GLN A 269 -0.18 -17.27 7.68
N ASP A 270 0.39 -17.58 8.84
CA ASP A 270 -0.21 -17.38 10.17
C ASP A 270 0.06 -15.95 10.71
N ALA A 271 1.05 -15.23 10.16
CA ALA A 271 1.41 -13.87 10.54
C ALA A 271 1.86 -13.04 9.32
N PRO A 272 1.78 -11.69 9.37
CA PRO A 272 2.14 -10.81 8.24
C PRO A 272 3.60 -10.89 7.77
N ASP A 273 4.53 -11.11 8.69
CA ASP A 273 6.00 -11.20 8.47
C ASP A 273 6.44 -12.66 8.65
N GLN A 274 5.75 -13.58 7.99
CA GLN A 274 6.05 -15.01 8.10
C GLN A 274 6.86 -15.51 6.90
N GLY A 275 8.15 -15.67 7.17
CA GLY A 275 9.07 -16.38 6.30
C GLY A 275 10.49 -16.00 6.66
N PRO A 276 11.48 -16.51 5.91
CA PRO A 276 12.85 -16.04 6.06
C PRO A 276 13.05 -14.73 5.30
N GLY A 277 13.39 -13.64 5.97
CA GLY A 277 13.79 -12.43 5.25
C GLY A 277 15.01 -12.63 4.33
N GLU A 278 15.08 -11.87 3.25
CA GLU A 278 16.26 -11.65 2.43
C GLU A 278 16.67 -10.17 2.40
N ASP A 279 17.97 -9.88 2.45
CA ASP A 279 18.49 -8.51 2.32
C ASP A 279 18.58 -8.13 0.82
N GLY A 280 17.47 -8.29 0.10
CA GLY A 280 17.35 -8.06 -1.33
C GLY A 280 17.05 -6.60 -1.69
N VAL A 281 16.59 -6.41 -2.92
CA VAL A 281 16.28 -5.09 -3.49
C VAL A 281 15.10 -5.21 -4.44
N VAL A 282 14.37 -4.11 -4.62
CA VAL A 282 13.23 -4.06 -5.52
C VAL A 282 13.69 -4.30 -6.96
N ARG A 283 13.06 -5.27 -7.63
CA ARG A 283 13.37 -5.69 -9.01
C ARG A 283 12.10 -5.87 -9.81
N ARG A 284 12.21 -5.75 -11.13
CA ARG A 284 11.14 -6.22 -12.02
C ARG A 284 11.04 -7.73 -11.90
N LEU A 285 9.85 -8.24 -11.63
CA LEU A 285 9.62 -9.67 -11.35
C LEU A 285 10.08 -10.55 -12.53
N GLY A 286 9.88 -10.09 -13.77
CA GLY A 286 10.35 -10.79 -14.97
C GLY A 286 11.87 -10.86 -15.14
N GLU A 287 12.65 -10.17 -14.30
CA GLU A 287 14.12 -10.23 -14.26
C GLU A 287 14.64 -11.13 -13.12
N VAL A 288 13.75 -11.62 -12.26
CA VAL A 288 14.07 -12.56 -11.18
C VAL A 288 14.20 -13.99 -11.77
N ASP A 289 15.32 -14.65 -11.51
CA ASP A 289 15.61 -16.03 -11.97
C ASP A 289 15.39 -17.03 -10.83
N ASP A 290 14.16 -17.09 -10.32
CA ASP A 290 13.73 -18.03 -9.26
C ASP A 290 13.20 -19.36 -9.83
N GLY A 291 12.88 -19.38 -11.13
CA GLY A 291 12.37 -20.56 -11.83
C GLY A 291 10.87 -20.76 -11.74
N HIS A 292 10.12 -19.78 -11.22
CA HIS A 292 8.66 -19.80 -11.16
C HIS A 292 8.03 -19.18 -12.41
N GLU A 293 6.73 -19.41 -12.58
CA GLU A 293 5.96 -18.87 -13.70
C GLU A 293 5.04 -17.76 -13.20
N TYR A 294 5.13 -16.60 -13.84
CA TYR A 294 4.30 -15.44 -13.56
C TYR A 294 3.59 -15.00 -14.84
N PRO A 295 2.32 -14.57 -14.76
CA PRO A 295 1.61 -14.00 -15.91
C PRO A 295 2.21 -12.65 -16.33
N ALA A 296 1.94 -12.22 -17.56
CA ALA A 296 2.21 -10.85 -17.96
C ALA A 296 1.28 -9.90 -17.18
N VAL A 297 1.76 -8.72 -16.80
CA VAL A 297 0.98 -7.77 -15.99
C VAL A 297 -0.36 -7.37 -16.62
N GLY A 298 -0.44 -7.24 -17.95
CA GLY A 298 -1.69 -6.96 -18.67
C GLY A 298 -2.67 -8.14 -18.69
N ASP A 299 -2.22 -9.34 -18.32
CA ASP A 299 -3.07 -10.50 -18.03
C ASP A 299 -3.39 -10.59 -16.53
N VAL A 300 -3.01 -9.61 -15.69
CA VAL A 300 -3.29 -9.59 -14.24
C VAL A 300 -4.18 -8.43 -13.88
N VAL A 301 -3.82 -7.22 -14.29
CA VAL A 301 -4.58 -6.01 -14.01
C VAL A 301 -4.90 -5.21 -15.27
N GLN A 302 -6.02 -4.51 -15.23
CA GLN A 302 -6.31 -3.42 -16.15
C GLN A 302 -6.50 -2.14 -15.35
N VAL A 303 -5.79 -1.09 -15.72
CA VAL A 303 -5.89 0.23 -15.07
C VAL A 303 -6.48 1.22 -16.05
N THR A 304 -7.58 1.87 -15.64
CA THR A 304 -8.24 2.91 -16.43
C THR A 304 -8.40 4.20 -15.63
N VAL A 305 -8.22 5.33 -16.31
CA VAL A 305 -8.45 6.67 -15.76
C VAL A 305 -9.62 7.31 -16.50
N THR A 306 -10.50 8.00 -15.78
CA THR A 306 -11.66 8.71 -16.36
C THR A 306 -11.88 10.04 -15.64
N PRO A 307 -11.86 11.19 -16.34
CA PRO A 307 -12.25 12.46 -15.76
C PRO A 307 -13.73 12.46 -15.32
N THR A 308 -14.05 13.05 -14.16
CA THR A 308 -15.40 13.00 -13.54
C THR A 308 -16.07 14.36 -13.45
#